data_AF-A0A831PS56-F1
#
_entry.id   AF-A0A831PS56-F1
#
_cell.length_a   1.000
_cell.length_b   1.000
_cell.length_c   1.000
_cell.angle_alpha   90.00
_cell.angle_beta   90.00
_cell.angle_gamma   90.00
#
_symmetry.space_group_name_H-M   'P 1'
#
loop_
_entity.id
_entity.type
_entity.pdbx_description
1 polymer ?
#
loop_
_entity_poly.entity_id
_entity_poly.type
_entity_poly.pdbx_seq_one_letter_code
_entity_poly.pdbx_strand_id
1 'polypeptide(L)'
;MEKVLQFLRDLTENNTRDWFEANRDRYTESRDKMLFVTEVLINEIRKFDPEIPALNPKDCLFRIFRDVRFSADKRPYKTNFGSFISARGRKSDYPGYYLHVEP
;
A
#
# COMPACT_ATOMS: atom_id res chain seq x y z
N MET A 1 -3.91 13.46 -0.31
CA MET A 1 -4.36 12.34 0.55
C MET A 1 -5.87 12.15 0.46
N GLU A 2 -6.66 13.21 0.40
CA GLU A 2 -8.13 13.14 0.25
C GLU A 2 -8.62 12.16 -0.84
N LYS A 3 -8.11 12.26 -2.07
CA LYS A 3 -8.47 11.32 -3.15
C LYS A 3 -8.20 9.84 -2.83
N VAL A 4 -7.08 9.56 -2.14
CA VAL A 4 -6.71 8.20 -1.72
C VAL A 4 -7.72 7.69 -0.72
N LEU A 5 -8.03 8.48 0.31
CA LEU A 5 -9.01 8.12 1.34
C LEU A 5 -10.40 7.96 0.75
N GLN A 6 -10.80 8.82 -0.19
CA GLN A 6 -12.09 8.71 -0.86
C GLN A 6 -12.18 7.42 -1.71
N PHE A 7 -11.13 7.08 -2.46
CA PHE A 7 -11.08 5.82 -3.18
C PHE A 7 -11.21 4.62 -2.24
N LEU A 8 -10.53 4.63 -1.09
CA LEU A 8 -10.62 3.54 -0.12
C LEU A 8 -12.01 3.44 0.54
N ARG A 9 -12.69 4.56 0.81
CA ARG A 9 -14.09 4.57 1.28
C ARG A 9 -15.01 3.92 0.26
N ASP A 10 -14.97 4.40 -0.98
CA ASP A 10 -15.84 3.87 -2.03
C ASP A 10 -15.54 2.39 -2.31
N LEU A 11 -14.25 1.98 -2.27
CA LEU A 11 -13.85 0.58 -2.42
C LEU A 11 -14.36 -0.30 -1.27
N THR A 12 -14.48 0.25 -0.06
CA THR A 12 -15.01 -0.46 1.10
C THR A 12 -16.49 -0.80 0.89
N GLU A 13 -17.26 0.15 0.35
CA GLU A 13 -18.66 -0.03 0.02
C GLU A 13 -18.87 -0.91 -1.24
N ASN A 14 -17.94 -0.84 -2.21
CA ASN A 14 -18.07 -1.45 -3.53
C ASN A 14 -16.95 -2.46 -3.83
N ASN A 15 -16.63 -3.36 -2.90
CA ASN A 15 -15.50 -4.29 -3.02
C ASN A 15 -15.80 -5.46 -3.97
N THR A 16 -15.96 -5.18 -5.25
CA THR A 16 -16.21 -6.14 -6.33
C THR A 16 -15.23 -5.92 -7.47
N ARG A 17 -15.00 -6.97 -8.28
CA ARG A 17 -14.07 -6.89 -9.43
C ARG A 17 -14.54 -5.88 -10.46
N ASP A 18 -15.83 -5.90 -10.80
CA ASP A 18 -16.39 -5.03 -11.85
C ASP A 18 -16.28 -3.56 -11.46
N TRP A 19 -16.57 -3.21 -10.20
CA TRP A 19 -16.40 -1.84 -9.72
C TRP A 19 -14.93 -1.43 -9.74
N PHE A 20 -14.02 -2.31 -9.31
CA PHE A 20 -12.58 -2.02 -9.32
C PHE A 20 -12.05 -1.79 -10.74
N GLU A 21 -12.46 -2.62 -11.71
CA GLU A 21 -12.08 -2.45 -13.10
C GLU A 21 -12.59 -1.12 -13.68
N ALA A 22 -13.85 -0.76 -13.39
CA ALA A 22 -14.41 0.54 -13.79
C ALA A 22 -13.71 1.74 -13.11
N ASN A 23 -13.04 1.53 -11.98
CA ASN A 23 -12.35 2.56 -11.21
C ASN A 23 -10.82 2.37 -11.22
N ARG A 24 -10.27 1.60 -12.17
CA ARG A 24 -8.85 1.25 -12.23
C ARG A 24 -7.92 2.46 -12.30
N ASP A 25 -8.35 3.53 -12.94
CA ASP A 25 -7.57 4.77 -13.04
C ASP A 25 -7.44 5.46 -11.68
N ARG A 26 -8.52 5.48 -10.88
CA ARG A 26 -8.52 6.02 -9.51
C ARG A 26 -7.61 5.22 -8.59
N TYR A 27 -7.59 3.90 -8.75
CA TYR A 27 -6.63 3.04 -8.06
C TYR A 27 -5.20 3.37 -8.47
N THR A 28 -4.94 3.53 -9.77
CA THR A 28 -3.60 3.83 -10.29
C THR A 28 -3.09 5.18 -9.77
N GLU A 29 -3.92 6.23 -9.82
CA GLU A 29 -3.60 7.54 -9.24
C GLU A 29 -3.31 7.44 -7.73
N SER A 30 -4.15 6.70 -6.99
CA SER A 30 -3.98 6.52 -5.55
C SER A 30 -2.71 5.74 -5.22
N ARG A 31 -2.41 4.69 -5.98
CA ARG A 31 -1.20 3.88 -5.84
C ARG A 31 0.04 4.70 -6.11
N ASP A 32 0.07 5.50 -7.17
CA ASP A 32 1.21 6.34 -7.52
C ASP A 32 1.46 7.40 -6.45
N LYS A 33 0.39 7.95 -5.86
CA LYS A 33 0.52 8.83 -4.70
C LYS A 33 1.14 8.12 -3.50
N MET A 34 0.74 6.88 -3.22
CA MET A 34 1.30 6.08 -2.13
C MET A 34 2.75 5.65 -2.38
N LEU A 35 3.14 5.41 -3.64
CA LEU A 35 4.54 5.18 -4.01
C LEU A 35 5.38 6.42 -3.72
N PHE A 36 4.90 7.61 -4.08
CA PHE A 36 5.57 8.87 -3.77
C PHE A 36 5.72 9.08 -2.26
N VAL A 37 4.66 8.87 -1.47
CA VAL A 37 4.73 8.96 0.00
C VAL A 37 5.75 7.97 0.57
N THR A 38 5.76 6.74 0.05
CA THR A 38 6.72 5.71 0.47
C THR A 38 8.15 6.14 0.15
N GLU A 39 8.41 6.74 -1.01
CA GLU A 39 9.72 7.27 -1.39
C GLU A 39 10.20 8.36 -0.44
N VAL A 40 9.32 9.32 -0.12
CA VAL A 40 9.62 10.39 0.85
C VAL A 40 9.97 9.78 2.20
N LEU A 41 9.18 8.81 2.69
CA LEU A 41 9.45 8.15 3.97
C LEU A 41 10.79 7.40 3.96
N ILE A 42 11.12 6.66 2.90
CA ILE A 42 12.43 6.00 2.78
C ILE A 42 13.55 7.04 2.93
N ASN A 43 13.46 8.17 2.23
CA ASN A 43 14.49 9.21 2.29
C ASN A 43 14.60 9.88 3.67
N GLU A 44 13.49 10.08 4.38
CA GLU A 44 13.51 10.64 5.73
C GLU A 44 14.04 9.64 6.77
N ILE A 45 13.64 8.36 6.68
CA ILE A 45 14.11 7.31 7.58
C ILE A 45 15.63 7.14 7.50
N ARG A 46 16.18 7.16 6.27
CA ARG A 46 17.62 7.06 6.01
C ARG A 46 18.48 8.13 6.70
N LYS A 47 17.89 9.25 7.10
CA LYS A 47 18.63 10.32 7.81
C LYS A 47 18.97 9.92 9.24
N PHE A 48 18.19 9.05 9.87
CA PHE A 48 18.39 8.64 11.26
C PHE A 48 18.62 7.14 11.44
N ASP A 49 18.23 6.32 10.46
CA ASP A 49 18.45 4.87 10.45
C ASP A 49 19.39 4.49 9.28
N PRO A 50 20.70 4.33 9.55
CA PRO A 50 21.68 4.00 8.52
C PRO A 50 21.56 2.56 8.00
N GLU A 51 20.80 1.68 8.66
CA GLU A 51 20.58 0.30 8.18
C GLU A 51 19.60 0.25 7.00
N ILE A 52 18.80 1.30 6.80
CA ILE A 52 17.88 1.40 5.66
C ILE A 52 18.65 1.88 4.42
N PRO A 53 18.76 1.06 3.36
CA PRO A 53 19.39 1.51 2.12
C PRO A 53 18.44 2.38 1.29
N ALA A 54 18.93 2.87 0.17
CA ALA A 54 18.03 3.36 -0.88
C ALA A 54 17.21 2.17 -1.41
N LEU A 55 15.89 2.22 -1.22
CA LEU A 55 14.96 1.17 -1.63
C LEU A 55 14.07 1.67 -2.77
N ASN A 56 13.66 0.77 -3.66
CA ASN A 56 12.59 1.08 -4.60
C ASN A 56 11.24 1.06 -3.84
N PRO A 57 10.45 2.15 -3.87
CA PRO A 57 9.15 2.21 -3.18
C PRO A 57 8.19 1.10 -3.58
N LYS A 58 8.29 0.58 -4.81
CA LYS A 58 7.46 -0.53 -5.33
C LYS A 58 7.72 -1.85 -4.58
N ASP A 59 8.90 -2.01 -4.01
CA ASP A 59 9.29 -3.19 -3.23
C ASP A 59 8.85 -3.10 -1.77
N CYS A 60 8.41 -1.92 -1.33
CA CYS A 60 7.93 -1.64 0.03
C CYS A 60 6.40 -1.64 0.09
N LEU A 61 5.72 -1.06 -0.92
CA LEU A 61 4.27 -0.96 -0.98
C LEU A 61 3.61 -2.33 -1.20
N PHE A 62 2.62 -2.69 -0.38
CA PHE A 62 1.88 -3.94 -0.54
C PHE A 62 0.92 -3.92 -1.73
N ARG A 63 0.64 -5.10 -2.29
CA ARG A 63 -0.43 -5.25 -3.27
C ARG A 63 -1.81 -5.07 -2.62
N ILE A 64 -2.75 -4.50 -3.38
CA ILE A 64 -4.13 -4.30 -2.94
C ILE A 64 -4.95 -5.60 -2.96
N PHE A 65 -4.57 -6.60 -3.77
CA PHE A 65 -5.30 -7.87 -3.88
C PHE A 65 -5.17 -8.74 -2.61
N ARG A 66 -6.31 -9.26 -2.16
CA ARG A 66 -6.40 -10.23 -1.05
C ARG A 66 -6.28 -11.65 -1.57
N ASP A 67 -5.68 -12.52 -0.76
CA ASP A 67 -5.82 -13.96 -0.93
C ASP A 67 -7.06 -14.39 -0.14
N VAL A 68 -8.10 -14.84 -0.84
CA VAL A 68 -9.40 -15.17 -0.25
C VAL A 68 -9.73 -16.67 -0.28
N ARG A 69 -8.78 -17.52 -0.72
CA ARG A 69 -9.01 -18.96 -0.90
C ARG A 69 -9.56 -19.61 0.37
N PHE A 70 -8.98 -19.29 1.51
CA PHE A 70 -9.34 -19.84 2.83
C PHE A 70 -10.10 -18.85 3.73
N SER A 71 -10.38 -17.63 3.25
CA SER A 71 -11.08 -16.61 4.04
C SER A 71 -12.60 -16.82 3.99
N ALA A 72 -13.30 -16.64 5.12
CA ALA A 72 -14.76 -16.57 5.14
C ALA A 72 -15.27 -15.32 4.41
N ASP A 73 -14.54 -14.20 4.54
CA ASP A 73 -14.76 -12.98 3.80
C ASP A 73 -14.13 -13.08 2.40
N LYS A 74 -14.98 -13.06 1.37
CA LYS A 74 -14.58 -13.23 -0.04
C LYS A 74 -14.30 -11.91 -0.79
N ARG A 75 -14.31 -10.77 -0.10
CA ARG A 75 -13.99 -9.47 -0.73
C ARG A 75 -12.57 -9.49 -1.35
N PRO A 76 -12.43 -9.26 -2.67
CA PRO A 76 -11.18 -9.46 -3.41
C PRO A 76 -10.07 -8.45 -3.11
N TYR A 77 -10.39 -7.26 -2.59
CA TYR A 77 -9.42 -6.18 -2.40
C TYR A 77 -9.30 -5.77 -0.93
N LYS A 78 -8.10 -5.32 -0.55
CA LYS A 78 -7.85 -4.64 0.71
C LYS A 78 -8.45 -3.24 0.65
N THR A 79 -8.96 -2.77 1.77
CA THR A 79 -9.54 -1.43 1.95
C THR A 79 -8.54 -0.43 2.56
N ASN A 80 -7.25 -0.76 2.47
CA ASN A 80 -6.15 0.07 2.94
C ASN A 80 -4.97 0.02 1.96
N PHE A 81 -4.11 1.02 2.07
CA PHE A 81 -2.74 0.93 1.58
C PHE A 81 -1.79 0.69 2.75
N GLY A 82 -0.84 -0.22 2.55
CA GLY A 82 0.23 -0.46 3.51
C GLY A 82 1.58 -0.48 2.83
N SER A 83 2.62 -0.02 3.52
CA SER A 83 4.01 -0.10 3.08
C SER A 83 4.89 -0.57 4.23
N PHE A 84 5.86 -1.45 3.95
CA PHE A 84 6.84 -1.89 4.94
C PHE A 84 8.26 -1.60 4.44
N ILE A 85 9.00 -0.80 5.21
CA ILE A 85 10.33 -0.30 4.89
C ILE A 85 11.33 -0.98 5.84
N SER A 86 12.23 -1.79 5.30
CA SER A 86 13.22 -2.57 6.06
C SER A 86 14.49 -2.70 5.23
N ALA A 87 15.63 -3.00 5.86
CA ALA A 87 16.96 -3.07 5.25
C ALA A 87 17.04 -3.95 3.97
N ARG A 88 16.11 -4.88 3.76
CA ARG A 88 16.00 -5.71 2.54
C ARG A 88 14.61 -5.68 1.86
N GLY A 89 13.87 -4.58 2.03
CA GLY A 89 12.52 -4.41 1.48
C GLY A 89 11.45 -5.22 2.23
N ARG A 90 10.23 -5.30 1.68
CA ARG A 90 9.07 -5.82 2.45
C ARG A 90 9.09 -7.31 2.82
N LYS A 91 9.98 -8.11 2.21
CA LYS A 91 10.12 -9.57 2.45
C LYS A 91 11.32 -9.90 3.34
N SER A 92 11.87 -8.87 3.98
CA SER A 92 13.02 -8.93 4.87
C SER A 92 12.64 -9.56 6.21
N ASP A 93 13.54 -10.36 6.80
CA ASP A 93 13.43 -10.83 8.18
C ASP A 93 13.95 -9.79 9.20
N TYR A 94 14.43 -8.63 8.72
CA TYR A 94 14.87 -7.54 9.57
C TYR A 94 13.67 -6.73 10.11
N PRO A 95 13.82 -6.08 11.27
CA PRO A 95 12.86 -5.08 11.72
C PRO A 95 12.70 -3.97 10.68
N GLY A 96 11.62 -3.20 10.81
CA GLY A 96 11.32 -2.13 9.87
C GLY A 96 10.14 -1.29 10.29
N TYR A 97 9.83 -0.33 9.44
CA TYR A 97 8.80 0.68 9.66
C TYR A 97 7.57 0.36 8.82
N TYR A 98 6.40 0.39 9.43
CA TYR A 98 5.13 0.14 8.76
C TYR A 98 4.30 1.42 8.66
N LEU A 99 3.85 1.74 7.44
CA LEU A 99 2.84 2.76 7.20
C LEU A 99 1.51 2.08 6.89
N HIS A 100 0.46 2.49 7.58
CA HIS A 100 -0.92 2.10 7.32
C HIS A 100 -1.75 3.33 6.94
N VAL A 101 -2.51 3.24 5.85
CA VAL A 101 -3.48 4.27 5.44
C VAL A 101 -4.81 3.61 5.16
N GLU A 102 -5.79 3.92 6.01
CA GLU A 102 -7.19 3.54 5.88
C GLU A 102 -8.10 4.73 6.23
N PRO A 103 -9.30 4.82 5.63
CA PRO A 103 -10.25 5.90 5.88
C PRO A 103 -11.07 5.74 7.17
#